data_AF-A0A939EKN7-F1
#
_entry.id   AF-A0A939EKN7-F1
#
_cell.length_a   1.000
_cell.length_b   1.000
_cell.length_c   1.000
_cell.angle_alpha   90.00
_cell.angle_beta   90.00
_cell.angle_gamma   90.00
#
_symmetry.space_group_name_H-M   'P 1'
#
loop_
_entity.id
_entity.type
_entity.pdbx_description
1 polymer ?
#
loop_
_entity_poly.entity_id
_entity_poly.type
_entity_poly.pdbx_seq_one_letter_code
_entity_poly.pdbx_strand_id
1 'polypeptide(L)'
;MKRLLVIGVSAMFLAACQSDSQGDRALVGAGLGGATGAVVGAAAGGGVGPALVGAAIGAAGGAIVGSATTPKNCVAYDQYGRAYRVVCP
;
A
#
# COMPACT_ATOMS: atom_id res chain seq x y z
N MET A 1 25.39 4.54 -9.61
CA MET A 1 24.64 3.46 -8.93
C MET A 1 23.43 3.96 -8.14
N LYS A 2 23.55 4.99 -7.28
CA LYS A 2 22.40 5.55 -6.52
C LYS A 2 21.22 6.04 -7.37
N ARG A 3 21.47 6.58 -8.57
CA ARG A 3 20.40 7.05 -9.47
C ARG A 3 19.50 5.92 -9.99
N LEU A 4 20.08 4.74 -10.22
CA LEU A 4 19.31 3.56 -10.66
C LEU A 4 18.40 3.03 -9.55
N LEU A 5 18.84 3.09 -8.29
CA LEU A 5 17.99 2.73 -7.14
C LEU A 5 16.81 3.69 -6.98
N VAL A 6 17.03 5.00 -7.13
CA VAL A 6 15.93 5.99 -7.06
C VAL A 6 14.92 5.78 -8.18
N ILE A 7 15.38 5.50 -9.40
CA ILE A 7 14.51 5.21 -10.56
C ILE A 7 13.73 3.90 -10.35
N GLY A 8 14.39 2.84 -9.85
CA GLY A 8 13.72 1.57 -9.58
C GLY A 8 12.65 1.68 -8.48
N VAL A 9 12.96 2.37 -7.38
CA VAL A 9 12.01 2.60 -6.29
C VAL A 9 10.83 3.44 -6.77
N SER A 10 11.06 4.54 -7.47
CA SER A 10 9.97 5.39 -7.99
C SER A 10 9.09 4.67 -9.02
N ALA A 11 9.64 3.80 -9.88
CA ALA A 11 8.86 2.96 -10.78
C ALA A 11 7.96 1.97 -10.02
N MET A 12 8.45 1.40 -8.92
CA MET A 12 7.70 0.48 -8.07
C MET A 12 6.58 1.19 -7.30
N PHE A 13 6.79 2.44 -6.89
CA PHE A 13 5.74 3.31 -6.34
C PHE A 13 4.67 3.65 -7.38
N LEU A 14 5.06 3.94 -8.63
CA LEU A 14 4.11 4.18 -9.71
C LEU A 14 3.27 2.94 -10.03
N ALA A 15 3.89 1.76 -10.04
CA ALA A 15 3.18 0.49 -10.23
C ALA A 15 2.22 0.18 -9.06
N ALA A 16 2.63 0.46 -7.82
CA ALA A 16 1.78 0.35 -6.64
C ALA A 16 0.58 1.31 -6.64
N CYS A 17 0.69 2.45 -7.34
CA CYS A 17 -0.40 3.40 -7.50
C CYS A 17 -1.53 2.89 -8.42
N GLN A 18 -1.25 1.89 -9.27
CA GLN A 18 -2.21 1.23 -10.19
C GLN A 18 -2.82 -0.06 -9.62
N SER A 19 -2.78 -0.25 -8.30
CA SER A 19 -3.46 -1.39 -7.68
C SER A 19 -4.95 -1.14 -7.55
N ASP A 20 -5.72 -1.85 -8.36
CA ASP A 20 -7.18 -1.85 -8.36
C ASP A 20 -7.77 -2.96 -7.43
N SER A 21 -6.88 -3.74 -6.80
CA SER A 21 -7.20 -4.89 -5.96
C SER A 21 -7.01 -4.57 -4.48
N GLN A 22 -7.98 -4.99 -3.65
CA GLN A 22 -7.99 -4.74 -2.20
C GLN A 22 -6.75 -5.28 -1.49
N GLY A 23 -6.33 -6.49 -1.89
CA GLY A 23 -5.13 -7.13 -1.34
C GLY A 23 -3.86 -6.33 -1.63
N ASP A 24 -3.73 -5.81 -2.85
CA ASP A 24 -2.53 -5.07 -3.24
C ASP A 24 -2.47 -3.70 -2.55
N ARG A 25 -3.60 -3.00 -2.42
CA ARG A 25 -3.66 -1.73 -1.66
C ARG A 25 -3.36 -1.94 -0.18
N ALA A 26 -3.83 -3.04 0.40
CA ALA A 26 -3.50 -3.43 1.77
C ALA A 26 -2.01 -3.75 1.92
N LEU A 27 -1.42 -4.51 0.99
CA LEU A 27 0.00 -4.85 0.97
C LEU A 27 0.89 -3.61 0.79
N VAL A 28 0.53 -2.74 -0.14
CA VAL A 28 1.23 -1.48 -0.41
C VAL A 28 1.14 -0.56 0.81
N GLY A 29 -0.07 -0.41 1.37
CA GLY A 29 -0.29 0.36 2.59
C GLY A 29 0.49 -0.20 3.78
N ALA A 30 0.52 -1.53 3.94
CA ALA A 30 1.29 -2.20 4.99
C ALA A 30 2.80 -2.00 4.81
N GLY A 31 3.30 -2.18 3.59
CA GLY A 31 4.72 -2.00 3.29
C GLY A 31 5.17 -0.56 3.51
N LEU A 32 4.38 0.41 3.06
CA LEU A 32 4.67 1.83 3.22
C LEU A 32 4.56 2.29 4.66
N GLY A 33 3.45 1.97 5.31
CA GLY A 33 3.23 2.30 6.71
C GLY A 33 4.26 1.63 7.61
N GLY A 34 4.63 0.38 7.32
CA GLY A 34 5.65 -0.35 8.06
C GLY A 34 7.04 0.24 7.88
N ALA A 35 7.45 0.55 6.65
CA ALA A 35 8.76 1.16 6.39
C ALA A 35 8.88 2.56 7.01
N THR A 36 7.86 3.41 6.85
CA THR A 36 7.84 4.75 7.44
C THR A 36 7.76 4.70 8.97
N GLY A 37 6.90 3.85 9.52
CA GLY A 37 6.78 3.63 10.97
C GLY A 37 8.07 3.09 11.58
N ALA A 38 8.81 2.23 10.88
CA ALA A 38 10.10 1.73 11.32
C ALA A 38 11.15 2.83 11.45
N VAL A 39 11.26 3.68 10.42
CA VAL A 39 12.22 4.79 10.39
C VAL A 39 11.90 5.80 11.49
N VAL A 40 10.62 6.17 11.64
CA VAL A 40 10.18 7.12 12.67
C VAL A 40 10.37 6.55 14.07
N GLY A 41 10.00 5.28 14.29
CA GLY A 41 10.19 4.60 15.56
C GLY A 41 11.66 4.46 15.95
N ALA A 42 12.53 4.14 14.99
CA ALA A 42 13.98 4.12 15.20
C ALA A 42 14.54 5.50 15.57
N ALA A 43 14.11 6.54 14.85
CA ALA A 43 14.57 7.91 15.05
C ALA A 43 14.09 8.51 16.38
N ALA A 44 12.85 8.26 16.78
CA ALA A 44 12.26 8.83 18.00
C ALA A 44 12.68 8.06 19.26
N GLY A 45 12.72 6.74 19.20
CA GLY A 45 12.99 5.89 20.37
C GLY A 45 14.45 5.46 20.53
N GLY A 46 15.31 5.71 19.54
CA GLY A 46 16.75 5.44 19.64
C GLY A 46 17.09 3.95 19.77
N GLY A 47 16.55 3.10 18.89
CA GLY A 47 16.89 1.67 18.90
C GLY A 47 15.99 0.79 18.03
N VAL A 48 16.31 -0.51 17.99
CA VAL A 48 15.59 -1.51 17.18
C VAL A 48 14.20 -1.83 17.76
N GLY A 49 14.05 -1.83 19.08
CA GLY A 49 12.75 -2.04 19.74
C GLY A 49 11.66 -1.06 19.30
N PRO A 50 11.85 0.26 19.44
CA PRO A 50 10.86 1.24 19.01
C PRO A 50 10.70 1.31 17.48
N ALA A 51 11.73 0.93 16.70
CA ALA A 51 11.60 0.74 15.26
C ALA A 51 10.64 -0.40 14.91
N LEU A 52 10.74 -1.55 15.56
CA LEU A 52 9.85 -2.69 15.32
C LEU A 52 8.41 -2.38 15.73
N VAL A 53 8.22 -1.67 16.84
CA VAL A 53 6.88 -1.24 17.29
C VAL A 53 6.28 -0.25 16.28
N GLY A 54 7.06 0.75 15.84
CA GLY A 54 6.64 1.69 14.80
C GLY A 54 6.32 0.99 13.47
N ALA A 55 7.14 0.00 13.08
CA ALA A 55 6.92 -0.80 11.88
C ALA A 55 5.63 -1.62 11.96
N ALA A 56 5.38 -2.27 13.10
CA ALA A 56 4.19 -3.10 13.29
C ALA A 56 2.91 -2.25 13.28
N ILE A 57 2.91 -1.12 13.99
CA ILE A 57 1.76 -0.18 14.04
C ILE A 57 1.54 0.45 12.67
N GLY A 58 2.60 0.92 12.03
CA GLY A 58 2.54 1.52 10.71
C GLY A 58 2.07 0.52 9.65
N ALA A 59 2.54 -0.71 9.69
CA ALA A 59 2.11 -1.76 8.75
C ALA A 59 0.65 -2.14 8.98
N ALA A 60 0.21 -2.33 10.22
CA ALA A 60 -1.18 -2.65 10.53
C ALA A 60 -2.12 -1.50 10.13
N GLY A 61 -1.80 -0.26 10.52
CA GLY A 61 -2.58 0.91 10.17
C GLY A 61 -2.62 1.16 8.67
N GLY A 62 -1.47 1.05 8.01
CA GLY A 62 -1.35 1.19 6.56
C GLY A 62 -2.10 0.11 5.79
N ALA A 63 -2.13 -1.14 6.29
CA ALA A 63 -2.90 -2.23 5.68
C ALA A 63 -4.41 -1.98 5.77
N ILE A 64 -4.88 -1.53 6.93
CA ILE A 64 -6.30 -1.23 7.16
C ILE A 64 -6.73 -0.06 6.29
N VAL A 65 -5.97 1.03 6.28
CA VAL A 65 -6.27 2.20 5.43
C VAL A 65 -6.17 1.84 3.95
N GLY A 66 -5.18 1.05 3.55
CA GLY A 66 -5.03 0.56 2.18
C GLY A 66 -6.22 -0.27 1.72
N SER A 67 -6.67 -1.23 2.54
CA SER A 67 -7.85 -2.05 2.25
C SER A 67 -9.16 -1.25 2.29
N ALA A 68 -9.29 -0.26 3.17
CA ALA A 68 -10.46 0.60 3.28
C ALA A 68 -10.58 1.62 2.15
N THR A 69 -9.45 2.14 1.65
CA THR A 69 -9.38 3.11 0.53
C THR A 69 -9.33 2.40 -0.82
N THR A 70 -9.52 1.08 -0.84
CA THR A 70 -9.61 0.34 -2.10
C THR A 70 -10.90 0.73 -2.81
N PRO A 71 -10.85 1.14 -4.09
CA PRO A 71 -12.05 1.41 -4.87
C PRO A 71 -12.95 0.16 -4.89
N LYS A 72 -14.20 0.31 -4.46
CA LYS A 72 -15.19 -0.77 -4.56
C LYS A 72 -15.57 -0.89 -6.02
N ASN A 73 -14.92 -1.82 -6.70
CA ASN A 73 -15.21 -2.16 -8.08
C ASN A 73 -16.39 -3.12 -8.09
N CYS A 74 -17.59 -2.58 -8.33
CA CYS A 74 -18.76 -3.38 -8.63
C CYS A 74 -18.52 -4.09 -9.96
N VAL A 75 -18.81 -5.39 -10.01
CA VAL A 75 -18.75 -6.16 -11.27
C VAL A 75 -20.10 -5.99 -11.95
N ALA A 76 -20.14 -5.19 -13.00
CA ALA A 76 -21.30 -5.07 -13.88
C ALA A 76 -21.14 -6.03 -15.07
N TYR A 77 -22.25 -6.44 -15.68
CA TYR A 77 -22.25 -7.32 -16.85
C TYR A 77 -22.74 -6.54 -18.07
N ASP A 78 -22.04 -6.65 -19.19
CA ASP A 78 -22.48 -6.07 -20.45
C ASP A 78 -23.62 -6.90 -21.07
N GLN A 79 -24.21 -6.42 -22.17
CA GLN A 79 -25.29 -7.14 -22.87
C GLN A 79 -24.85 -8.47 -23.51
N TYR A 80 -23.54 -8.74 -23.55
CA TYR A 80 -22.92 -9.97 -24.06
C TYR A 80 -22.46 -10.90 -22.92
N GLY A 81 -22.77 -10.56 -21.66
CA GLY A 81 -22.41 -11.34 -20.47
C GLY A 81 -20.95 -11.21 -20.03
N ARG A 82 -20.17 -10.26 -20.55
CA ARG A 82 -18.81 -9.98 -20.05
C ARG A 82 -18.88 -9.15 -18.79
N ALA A 83 -18.15 -9.60 -17.78
CA ALA A 83 -17.92 -8.88 -16.55
C ALA A 83 -16.99 -7.67 -16.81
N TYR A 84 -17.40 -6.47 -16.40
CA TYR A 84 -16.58 -5.26 -16.40
C TYR A 84 -16.63 -4.58 -15.02
N ARG A 85 -15.51 -3.99 -14.60
CA ARG A 85 -15.37 -3.35 -13.29
C ARG A 85 -15.81 -1.89 -13.37
N VAL A 86 -16.76 -1.48 -12.54
CA VAL A 86 -17.24 -0.11 -12.43
C VAL A 86 -17.16 0.38 -10.99
N VAL A 87 -17.00 1.69 -10.82
CA VAL A 87 -17.08 2.34 -9.51
C VAL A 87 -18.51 2.16 -8.98
N CYS A 88 -18.65 1.52 -7.82
CA CYS A 88 -19.94 1.47 -7.15
C CYS A 88 -20.40 2.90 -6.80
N PRO A 89 -21.69 3.25 -7.00
CA PRO A 89 -22.23 4.56 -6.60
C PRO A 89 -22.20 4.78 -5.08
#